data_AF-A0A3M1NFQ1-F1
#
_entry.id   AF-A0A3M1NFQ1-F1
#
_cell.length_a   1.000
_cell.length_b   1.000
_cell.length_c   1.000
_cell.angle_alpha   90.00
_cell.angle_beta   90.00
_cell.angle_gamma   90.00
#
_symmetry.space_group_name_H-M   'P 1'
#
loop_
_entity.id
_entity.type
_entity.pdbx_description
1 polymer ?
#
loop_
_entity_poly.entity_id
_entity_poly.type
_entity_poly.pdbx_seq_one_letter_code
_entity_poly.pdbx_strand_id
1 'polypeptide(L)'
;MQLAQLPFDCGGQFQADPLGCLQQIAQHGDVVAFERYRVPHLFLNHPELIHAVLVEHAEHFQRTEHTRQSLGYFLGNGLLVSDGAFHRAQRQRLQPAFYHQQIARYAAQMIAHVQRALDALPHDTPHDVHKAMMKLTLGIVT
;
A
#
# COMPACT_ATOMS: atom_id res chain seq x y z
N MET A 1 10.26 -21.29 -17.31
CA MET A 1 10.46 -20.91 -15.89
C MET A 1 9.68 -21.92 -15.07
N GLN A 2 10.37 -22.81 -14.34
CA GLN A 2 9.71 -23.82 -13.51
C GLN A 2 9.11 -23.13 -12.29
N LEU A 3 7.83 -23.38 -11.98
CA LEU A 3 7.20 -22.91 -10.75
C LEU A 3 7.90 -23.60 -9.59
N ALA A 4 8.54 -22.83 -8.72
CA ALA A 4 9.07 -23.38 -7.48
C ALA A 4 7.88 -23.74 -6.59
N GLN A 5 7.77 -25.00 -6.17
CA GLN A 5 6.93 -25.33 -5.03
C GLN A 5 7.62 -24.72 -3.81
N LEU A 6 7.11 -23.58 -3.34
CA LEU A 6 7.60 -22.99 -2.11
C LEU A 6 7.40 -24.03 -0.99
N PRO A 7 8.42 -24.36 -0.20
CA PRO A 7 8.34 -25.41 0.81
C PRO A 7 7.46 -25.05 2.03
N PHE A 8 6.70 -23.95 1.95
CA PHE A 8 5.86 -23.41 3.01
C PHE A 8 4.54 -22.87 2.43
N ASP A 9 3.44 -23.05 3.18
CA ASP A 9 2.13 -22.52 2.82
C ASP A 9 2.06 -21.00 3.06
N CYS A 10 2.57 -20.23 2.10
CA CYS A 10 2.36 -18.78 2.03
C CYS A 10 0.88 -18.41 1.73
N GLY A 11 -0.04 -19.37 1.58
CA GLY A 11 -1.47 -19.11 1.58
C GLY A 11 -1.94 -18.69 2.98
N GLY A 12 -1.87 -19.62 3.95
CA GLY A 12 -2.28 -19.36 5.33
C GLY A 12 -1.34 -18.41 6.09
N GLN A 13 -0.02 -18.54 5.92
CA GLN A 13 0.95 -17.73 6.65
C GLN A 13 0.94 -16.25 6.25
N PHE A 14 0.58 -15.92 5.00
CA PHE A 14 0.54 -14.53 4.55
C PHE A 14 -0.50 -13.68 5.28
N GLN A 15 -1.61 -14.28 5.76
CA GLN A 15 -2.58 -13.53 6.56
C GLN A 15 -2.09 -13.24 7.98
N ALA A 16 -1.36 -14.16 8.59
CA ALA A 16 -0.86 -14.04 9.96
C ALA A 16 0.44 -13.23 10.06
N ASP A 17 1.36 -13.43 9.10
CA ASP A 17 2.64 -12.76 9.00
C ASP A 17 3.02 -12.50 7.53
N PRO A 18 2.47 -11.43 6.93
CA PRO A 18 2.76 -11.09 5.54
C PRO A 18 4.25 -10.83 5.30
N LEU A 19 4.93 -10.16 6.24
CA LEU A 19 6.34 -9.80 6.10
C LEU A 19 7.24 -11.02 6.20
N GLY A 20 7.00 -11.92 7.15
CA GLY A 20 7.74 -13.17 7.28
C GLY A 20 7.61 -14.05 6.05
N CYS A 21 6.41 -14.20 5.48
CA CYS A 21 6.22 -14.93 4.22
C CYS A 21 7.01 -14.27 3.07
N LEU A 22 6.95 -12.94 2.89
CA LEU A 22 7.72 -12.24 1.86
C LEU A 22 9.24 -12.40 2.04
N GLN A 23 9.73 -12.34 3.28
CA GLN A 23 11.14 -12.57 3.61
C GLN A 23 11.59 -14.00 3.28
N GLN A 24 10.76 -15.00 3.56
CA GLN A 24 11.04 -16.39 3.20
C GLN A 24 11.07 -16.58 1.68
N ILE A 25 10.15 -15.99 0.93
CA ILE A 25 10.17 -16.02 -0.54
C ILE A 25 11.47 -15.40 -1.05
N ALA A 26 11.88 -14.24 -0.51
CA ALA A 26 13.09 -13.54 -0.92
C ALA A 26 14.39 -14.36 -0.72
N GLN A 27 14.41 -15.33 0.19
CA GLN A 27 15.56 -16.25 0.36
C GLN A 27 15.77 -17.20 -0.83
N HIS A 28 14.77 -17.35 -1.70
CA HIS A 28 14.81 -18.25 -2.86
C HIS A 28 15.29 -17.56 -4.15
N GLY A 29 15.59 -16.26 -4.08
CA GLY A 29 16.17 -15.48 -5.16
C GLY A 29 15.39 -14.21 -5.47
N ASP A 30 15.91 -13.49 -6.46
CA ASP A 30 15.38 -12.19 -6.87
C ASP A 30 14.10 -12.26 -7.70
N VAL A 31 13.85 -13.42 -8.30
CA VAL A 31 12.64 -13.72 -9.09
C VAL A 31 12.15 -15.10 -8.71
N VAL A 32 11.00 -15.15 -8.05
CA VAL A 32 10.44 -16.41 -7.55
C VAL A 32 9.03 -16.58 -8.08
N ALA A 33 8.83 -17.65 -8.85
CA ALA A 33 7.50 -18.04 -9.33
C ALA A 33 6.92 -19.07 -8.37
N PHE A 34 5.70 -18.83 -7.91
CA PHE A 34 5.01 -19.70 -6.95
C PHE A 34 3.50 -19.68 -7.19
N GLU A 35 2.78 -20.61 -6.59
CA GLU A 35 1.32 -20.62 -6.61
C GLU A 35 0.76 -20.33 -5.23
N ARG A 36 -0.32 -19.54 -5.17
CA ARG A 36 -1.10 -19.31 -3.96
C ARG A 36 -2.58 -19.39 -4.31
N TYR A 37 -3.35 -20.22 -3.62
CA TYR A 37 -4.75 -20.48 -3.94
C TYR A 37 -4.98 -20.86 -5.42
N ARG A 38 -4.06 -21.63 -6.02
CA ARG A 38 -4.05 -22.00 -7.46
C ARG A 38 -3.93 -20.82 -8.42
N VAL A 39 -3.53 -19.65 -7.92
CA VAL A 39 -3.20 -18.48 -8.73
C VAL A 39 -1.68 -18.40 -8.83
N PRO A 40 -1.11 -18.36 -10.04
CA PRO A 40 0.33 -18.16 -10.20
C PRO A 40 0.71 -16.73 -9.81
N HIS A 41 1.81 -16.61 -9.09
CA HIS A 41 2.39 -15.35 -8.65
C HIS A 41 3.86 -15.31 -9.04
N LEU A 42 4.32 -14.10 -9.35
CA LEU A 42 5.73 -13.79 -9.57
C LEU A 42 6.16 -12.75 -8.54
N PHE A 43 7.07 -13.14 -7.66
CA PHE A 43 7.72 -12.24 -6.72
C PHE A 43 8.98 -11.66 -7.36
N LEU A 44 9.16 -10.34 -7.23
CA LEU A 44 10.30 -9.60 -7.73
C LEU A 44 10.94 -8.84 -6.58
N ASN A 45 12.23 -9.11 -6.33
CA ASN A 45 12.99 -8.47 -5.26
C ASN A 45 14.23 -7.71 -5.77
N HIS A 46 14.53 -7.80 -7.07
CA HIS A 46 15.63 -7.04 -7.67
C HIS A 46 15.17 -5.60 -7.98
N PRO A 47 15.93 -4.56 -7.61
CA PRO A 47 15.54 -3.17 -7.80
C PRO A 47 15.31 -2.80 -9.28
N GLU A 48 16.13 -3.31 -10.19
CA GLU A 48 15.96 -3.04 -11.63
C GLU A 48 14.68 -3.67 -12.19
N LEU A 49 14.30 -4.86 -11.72
CA LEU A 49 13.06 -5.52 -12.16
C LEU A 49 11.84 -4.82 -11.57
N ILE A 50 11.92 -4.37 -10.32
CA ILE A 50 10.88 -3.55 -9.70
C ILE A 50 10.71 -2.24 -10.48
N HIS A 51 11.81 -1.58 -10.87
CA HIS A 51 11.76 -0.37 -11.70
C HIS A 51 11.16 -0.65 -13.09
N ALA A 52 11.58 -1.73 -13.74
CA ALA A 52 11.05 -2.14 -15.04
C ALA A 52 9.52 -2.33 -15.00
N VAL A 53 9.01 -3.01 -13.96
CA VAL A 53 7.58 -3.29 -13.80
C VAL A 53 6.78 -2.07 -13.37
N LEU A 54 7.29 -1.27 -12.42
CA LEU A 54 6.52 -0.17 -11.82
C LEU A 54 6.69 1.16 -12.55
N VAL A 55 7.70 1.31 -13.42
CA VAL A 55 8.05 2.57 -14.08
C VAL A 55 8.19 2.42 -15.60
N GLU A 56 9.13 1.61 -16.08
CA GLU A 56 9.49 1.58 -17.52
C GLU A 56 8.42 0.94 -18.39
N HIS A 57 7.76 -0.10 -17.88
CA HIS A 57 6.76 -0.89 -18.59
C HIS A 57 5.44 -0.96 -17.83
N ALA A 58 5.15 0.05 -16.99
CA ALA A 58 3.99 0.06 -16.11
C ALA A 58 2.65 -0.13 -16.84
N GLU A 59 2.56 0.28 -18.11
CA GLU A 59 1.37 0.07 -18.96
C GLU A 59 1.09 -1.39 -19.31
N HIS A 60 2.09 -2.28 -19.22
CA HIS A 60 1.93 -3.71 -19.45
C HIS A 60 1.45 -4.47 -18.20
N PHE A 61 1.50 -3.82 -17.02
CA PHE A 61 1.11 -4.43 -15.75
C PHE A 61 -0.17 -3.78 -15.23
N GLN A 62 -1.22 -4.57 -15.15
CA GLN A 62 -2.52 -4.11 -14.65
C GLN A 62 -2.76 -4.59 -13.23
N ARG A 63 -3.59 -3.85 -12.49
CA ARG A 63 -4.12 -4.33 -11.22
C ARG A 63 -4.91 -5.62 -11.44
N THR A 64 -4.75 -6.57 -10.53
CA THR A 64 -5.48 -7.84 -10.60
C THR A 64 -6.99 -7.59 -10.49
N GLU A 65 -7.77 -8.48 -11.09
CA GLU A 65 -9.23 -8.43 -10.99
C GLU A 65 -9.71 -8.49 -9.54
N HIS A 66 -9.04 -9.31 -8.71
CA HIS A 66 -9.28 -9.35 -7.27
C HIS A 66 -9.10 -7.97 -6.62
N THR A 67 -8.00 -7.26 -6.91
CA THR A 67 -7.77 -5.90 -6.41
C THR A 67 -8.88 -4.94 -6.85
N ARG A 68 -9.30 -5.01 -8.12
CA ARG A 68 -10.37 -4.15 -8.65
C ARG A 68 -11.71 -4.43 -7.97
N GLN A 69 -12.06 -5.68 -7.74
CA GLN A 69 -13.32 -6.06 -7.10
C GLN A 69 -13.35 -5.70 -5.60
N SER A 70 -12.30 -6.06 -4.86
CA SER A 70 -12.25 -5.82 -3.42
C SER A 70 -12.21 -4.34 -3.07
N LEU A 71 -11.40 -3.54 -3.75
CA LEU A 71 -11.28 -2.11 -3.48
C LEU A 71 -12.34 -1.29 -4.24
N GLY A 72 -12.79 -1.74 -5.40
CA GLY A 72 -13.77 -1.04 -6.23
C GLY A 72 -15.15 -0.95 -5.58
N TYR A 73 -15.53 -1.91 -4.71
CA TYR A 73 -16.76 -1.81 -3.92
C TYR A 73 -16.81 -0.52 -3.09
N PHE A 74 -15.68 -0.12 -2.49
CA PHE A 74 -15.59 1.07 -1.64
C PHE A 74 -15.16 2.32 -2.42
N LEU A 75 -14.29 2.17 -3.41
CA LEU A 75 -13.63 3.29 -4.11
C LEU A 75 -14.23 3.59 -5.49
N GLY A 76 -15.20 2.81 -5.96
CA GLY A 76 -15.70 2.87 -7.33
C GLY A 76 -14.56 2.74 -8.33
N ASN A 77 -14.53 3.59 -9.37
CA ASN A 77 -13.39 3.71 -10.28
C ASN A 77 -12.31 4.66 -9.74
N GLY A 78 -11.96 4.56 -8.46
CA GLY A 78 -10.99 5.44 -7.80
C GLY A 78 -9.55 5.21 -8.27
N LEU A 79 -8.65 6.14 -7.89
CA LEU A 79 -7.24 6.14 -8.30
C LEU A 79 -6.48 4.85 -7.94
N LEU A 80 -6.90 4.17 -6.86
CA LEU A 80 -6.30 2.91 -6.38
C LEU A 80 -6.75 1.67 -7.17
N VAL A 81 -7.74 1.78 -8.05
CA VAL A 81 -8.23 0.65 -8.86
C VAL A 81 -8.20 0.90 -10.37
N SER A 82 -8.04 2.15 -10.81
CA SER A 82 -7.95 2.53 -12.22
C SER A 82 -6.57 2.29 -12.85
N ASP A 83 -6.50 1.91 -14.13
CA ASP A 83 -5.21 1.79 -14.85
C ASP A 83 -5.13 2.72 -16.07
N GLY A 84 -3.95 2.78 -16.70
CA GLY A 84 -3.74 3.44 -17.99
C GLY A 84 -4.14 4.92 -18.06
N ALA A 85 -4.79 5.30 -19.16
CA ALA A 85 -5.17 6.69 -19.43
C ALA A 85 -6.16 7.25 -18.41
N PHE A 86 -7.09 6.42 -17.92
CA PHE A 86 -8.09 6.84 -16.94
C PHE A 86 -7.43 7.14 -15.58
N HIS A 87 -6.54 6.27 -15.11
CA HIS A 87 -5.71 6.53 -13.93
C HIS A 87 -4.89 7.82 -14.08
N ARG A 88 -4.25 8.01 -15.24
CA ARG A 88 -3.44 9.20 -15.54
C ARG A 88 -4.26 10.49 -15.45
N ALA A 89 -5.47 10.49 -16.03
CA ALA A 89 -6.37 11.64 -15.99
C ALA A 89 -6.85 11.95 -14.56
N GLN A 90 -7.19 10.93 -13.76
CA GLN A 90 -7.55 11.13 -12.35
C GLN A 90 -6.38 11.67 -11.55
N ARG A 91 -5.17 11.13 -11.74
CA ARG A 91 -3.97 11.59 -11.04
C ARG A 91 -3.65 13.04 -11.37
N GLN A 92 -3.74 13.45 -12.64
CA GLN A 92 -3.52 14.83 -13.05
C GLN A 92 -4.51 15.80 -12.41
N ARG A 93 -5.80 15.42 -12.31
CA ARG A 93 -6.80 16.27 -11.64
C ARG A 93 -6.56 16.41 -10.14
N LEU A 94 -6.04 15.36 -9.49
CA LEU A 94 -5.77 15.36 -8.05
C LEU A 94 -4.43 16.01 -7.69
N GLN A 95 -3.43 16.00 -8.58
CA GLN A 95 -2.08 16.46 -8.32
C GLN A 95 -2.00 17.88 -7.69
N PRO A 96 -2.83 18.88 -8.07
CA PRO A 96 -2.79 20.21 -7.45
C PRO A 96 -3.04 20.20 -5.94
N ALA A 97 -3.81 19.24 -5.41
CA ALA A 97 -4.02 19.07 -3.97
C ALA A 97 -2.73 18.68 -3.23
N PHE A 98 -1.73 18.13 -3.94
CA PHE A 98 -0.45 17.70 -3.38
C PHE A 98 0.70 18.65 -3.74
N TYR A 99 0.40 19.86 -4.22
CA TYR A 99 1.43 20.88 -4.43
C TYR A 99 2.00 21.39 -3.11
N HIS A 100 3.26 21.82 -3.13
CA HIS A 100 3.99 22.31 -1.95
C HIS A 100 3.18 23.35 -1.15
N GLN A 101 2.54 24.30 -1.81
CA GLN A 101 1.70 25.31 -1.15
C GLN A 101 0.49 24.71 -0.42
N GLN A 102 -0.12 23.67 -0.99
CA GLN A 102 -1.24 22.97 -0.34
C GLN A 102 -0.77 22.13 0.84
N ILE A 103 0.35 21.41 0.70
CA ILE A 103 0.95 20.64 1.80
C ILE A 103 1.30 21.57 2.97
N ALA A 104 1.91 22.73 2.69
CA ALA A 104 2.23 23.72 3.73
C ALA A 104 0.97 24.21 4.46
N ARG A 105 -0.13 24.40 3.74
CA ARG A 105 -1.43 24.75 4.35
C ARG A 105 -1.98 23.63 5.21
N TYR A 106 -1.93 22.38 4.75
CA TYR A 106 -2.38 21.24 5.53
C TYR A 106 -1.53 21.03 6.78
N ALA A 107 -0.22 21.30 6.72
CA ALA A 107 0.68 21.18 7.87
C ALA A 107 0.22 22.01 9.06
N ALA A 108 -0.27 23.24 8.84
CA ALA A 108 -0.81 24.07 9.91
C ALA A 108 -2.03 23.40 10.60
N GLN A 109 -2.93 22.80 9.81
CA GLN A 109 -4.07 22.07 10.36
C GLN A 109 -3.61 20.79 11.08
N MET A 110 -2.70 20.02 10.49
CA MET A 110 -2.12 18.83 11.10
C MET A 110 -1.52 19.15 12.48
N ILE A 111 -0.72 20.22 12.58
CA ILE A 111 -0.12 20.67 13.85
C ILE A 111 -1.21 21.00 14.88
N ALA A 112 -2.28 21.70 14.48
CA ALA A 112 -3.38 22.01 15.39
C ALA A 112 -4.14 20.76 15.87
N HIS A 113 -4.25 19.71 15.05
CA HIS A 113 -4.81 18.42 15.47
C HIS A 113 -3.87 17.67 16.42
N VAL A 114 -2.56 17.69 16.14
CA VAL A 114 -1.53 17.09 17.01
C VAL A 114 -1.54 17.77 18.38
N GLN A 115 -1.54 19.10 18.43
CA GLN A 115 -1.54 19.83 19.70
C GLN A 115 -2.75 19.48 20.56
N ARG A 116 -3.96 19.52 19.98
CA ARG A 116 -5.18 19.11 20.69
C ARG A 116 -5.13 17.66 21.17
N ALA A 117 -4.54 16.76 20.39
CA ALA A 117 -4.40 15.35 20.79
C ALA A 117 -3.41 15.19 21.95
N LEU A 118 -2.32 15.96 21.96
CA LEU A 118 -1.34 15.98 23.06
C LEU A 118 -1.93 16.59 24.34
N ASP A 119 -2.64 17.71 24.23
CA ASP A 119 -3.27 18.38 25.38
C ASP A 119 -4.34 17.50 26.06
N ALA A 120 -5.00 16.64 25.26
CA ALA A 120 -6.00 15.70 25.75
C ALA A 120 -5.41 14.38 26.27
N LEU A 121 -4.09 14.17 26.16
CA LEU A 121 -3.44 12.93 26.55
C LEU A 121 -3.06 13.00 28.05
N PRO A 122 -3.57 12.10 28.90
CA PRO A 122 -3.19 12.06 30.31
C PRO A 122 -1.68 11.86 30.50
N HIS A 123 -1.07 12.64 31.38
CA HIS A 123 0.32 12.43 31.78
C HIS A 123 0.47 11.16 32.65
N ASP A 124 1.68 10.58 32.62
CA ASP A 124 2.10 9.45 33.46
C ASP A 124 1.23 8.19 33.38
N THR A 125 0.49 8.04 32.28
CA THR A 125 -0.32 6.85 32.00
C THR A 125 0.20 6.18 30.72
N PRO A 126 0.41 4.85 30.70
CA PRO A 126 0.71 4.15 29.45
C PRO A 126 -0.42 4.31 28.43
N HIS A 127 -0.07 4.65 27.19
CA HIS A 127 -1.01 4.85 26.09
C HIS A 127 -0.78 3.84 24.97
N ASP A 128 -1.88 3.36 24.38
CA ASP A 128 -1.83 2.65 23.12
C ASP A 128 -1.56 3.64 21.97
N VAL A 129 -0.30 3.68 21.52
CA VAL A 129 0.15 4.55 20.43
C VAL A 129 -0.57 4.23 19.12
N HIS A 130 -0.89 2.96 18.86
CA HIS A 130 -1.58 2.57 17.63
C HIS A 130 -2.98 3.21 17.59
N LYS A 131 -3.75 3.05 18.67
CA LYS A 131 -5.08 3.67 18.80
C LYS A 131 -5.02 5.19 18.76
N ALA A 132 -4.04 5.80 19.43
CA ALA A 132 -3.86 7.25 19.44
C ALA A 132 -3.54 7.80 18.04
N MET A 133 -2.61 7.17 17.31
CA MET A 133 -2.21 7.59 15.98
C MET A 133 -3.32 7.38 14.94
N MET A 134 -4.09 6.28 15.04
CA MET A 134 -5.28 6.10 14.19
C MET A 134 -6.30 7.21 14.38
N LYS A 135 -6.63 7.55 15.64
CA LYS A 135 -7.59 8.62 15.96
C LYS A 135 -7.10 9.98 15.47
N LEU A 136 -5.83 10.29 15.70
CA LEU A 136 -5.21 11.53 15.24
C LEU A 136 -5.23 11.63 13.71
N THR A 137 -4.83 10.58 13.01
CA THR A 137 -4.77 10.56 11.54
C THR A 137 -6.16 10.72 10.93
N LEU A 138 -7.17 10.01 11.48
CA LEU A 138 -8.55 10.16 11.03
C LEU A 138 -9.03 11.60 11.21
N GLY A 139 -8.79 12.19 12.39
CA GLY A 139 -9.15 13.57 12.65
C GLY A 139 -8.43 14.59 11.75
N ILE A 140 -7.23 14.28 11.26
CA ILE A 140 -6.50 15.14 10.32
C ILE A 140 -7.12 15.10 8.91
N VAL A 141 -7.61 13.94 8.47
CA VAL A 141 -8.10 13.75 7.10
C VAL A 141 -9.60 14.03 6.91
N THR A 142 -10.36 14.22 8.01
CA THR A 142 -11.81 14.52 8.01
C THR A 142 -12.10 15.94 8.47
#